data_AF-A0A101NKJ5-F1
#
_entry.id   AF-A0A101NKJ5-F1
#
_cell.length_a   1.000
_cell.length_b   1.000
_cell.length_c   1.000
_cell.angle_alpha   90.00
_cell.angle_beta   90.00
_cell.angle_gamma   90.00
#
_symmetry.space_group_name_H-M   'P 1'
#
loop_
_entity.id
_entity.type
_entity.pdbx_description
1 polymer ?
#
loop_
_entity_poly.entity_id
_entity_poly.type
_entity_poly.pdbx_seq_one_letter_code
_entity_poly.pdbx_strand_id
1 'polypeptide(L)'
;MQGSQAPNEHETVGAYALGILDDAEATAFEAHLAGCEWCAQQLDELAGMEPMLAALADLPGSGSTPAIGESLSAKPSPRLAERLVDEVSERRAQKRRKGFYLVAAAAALIIGGPVAVMAVNGGSDSGQTATPLAATAQTTFDQLPDKVSGTDSATGASATVAMGEKDWGTSAVLQLKGVKGPLKCSLIAVGKNGERQTLGSWSVPKWGYGIPDAKTPESKKPLYIGGGTALKPNEIDHFEVMTFDGKKLVEVDA
;
A
#
# COMPACT_ATOMS: atom_id res chain seq x y z
N MET A 1 -27.54 21.69 8.84
CA MET A 1 -26.76 21.49 10.08
C MET A 1 -26.02 20.17 9.89
N GLN A 2 -24.90 20.24 9.17
CA GLN A 2 -24.07 19.08 8.85
C GLN A 2 -23.17 18.84 10.06
N GLY A 3 -23.38 17.72 10.77
CA GLY A 3 -22.43 17.26 11.77
C GLY A 3 -21.19 16.75 11.05
N SER A 4 -20.12 17.55 11.08
CA SER A 4 -18.79 17.10 10.70
C SER A 4 -18.42 15.92 11.60
N GLN A 5 -18.10 14.80 10.98
CA GLN A 5 -17.58 13.61 11.63
C GLN A 5 -16.30 14.02 12.37
N ALA A 6 -16.26 13.83 13.70
CA ALA A 6 -15.16 14.29 14.54
C ALA A 6 -13.83 13.77 13.96
N PRO A 7 -12.90 14.67 13.55
CA PRO A 7 -11.56 14.25 13.15
C PRO A 7 -10.90 13.53 14.32
N ASN A 8 -10.00 12.60 14.03
CA ASN A 8 -9.21 11.93 15.05
C ASN A 8 -8.52 13.01 15.90
N GLU A 9 -8.77 13.03 17.21
CA GLU A 9 -8.31 14.10 18.12
C GLU A 9 -6.77 14.28 18.05
N HIS A 10 -6.04 13.22 17.72
CA HIS A 10 -4.59 13.25 17.48
C HIS A 10 -4.16 13.98 16.20
N GLU A 11 -5.01 14.06 15.18
CA GLU A 11 -4.74 14.78 13.94
C GLU A 11 -4.96 16.30 14.10
N THR A 12 -5.62 16.72 15.17
CA THR A 12 -5.96 18.13 15.43
C THR A 12 -4.88 18.92 16.17
N VAL A 13 -3.83 18.27 16.67
CA VAL A 13 -2.71 18.89 17.42
C VAL A 13 -2.06 20.05 16.65
N GLY A 14 -1.80 19.85 15.35
CA GLY A 14 -1.20 20.89 14.51
C GLY A 14 -2.16 22.05 14.22
N ALA A 15 -3.46 21.78 14.08
CA ALA A 15 -4.47 22.83 13.87
C ALA A 15 -4.69 23.67 15.14
N TYR A 16 -4.61 23.03 16.31
CA TYR A 16 -4.64 23.71 17.61
C TYR A 16 -3.41 24.62 17.79
N ALA A 17 -2.20 24.11 17.54
CA ALA A 17 -0.96 24.89 17.65
C ALA A 17 -0.93 26.11 16.69
N LEU A 18 -1.54 26.00 15.51
CA LEU A 18 -1.64 27.09 14.55
C LEU A 18 -2.82 28.04 14.82
N GLY A 19 -3.65 27.79 15.82
CA GLY A 19 -4.82 28.60 16.17
C GLY A 19 -5.92 28.60 15.11
N ILE A 20 -6.07 27.51 14.35
CA ILE A 20 -7.03 27.39 13.24
C ILE A 20 -8.37 26.76 13.68
N LEU A 21 -8.40 26.09 14.83
CA LEU A 21 -9.61 25.46 15.38
C LEU A 21 -10.64 26.50 15.83
N ASP A 22 -11.93 26.15 15.70
CA ASP A 22 -13.00 26.93 16.32
C ASP A 22 -13.08 26.71 17.84
N ASP A 23 -13.83 27.57 18.55
CA ASP A 23 -13.93 27.53 20.02
C ASP A 23 -14.42 26.17 20.55
N ALA A 24 -15.31 25.49 19.82
CA ALA A 24 -15.87 24.20 20.24
C ALA A 24 -14.87 23.07 20.02
N GLU A 25 -14.16 23.08 18.88
CA GLU A 25 -13.08 22.14 18.56
C GLU A 25 -11.88 22.30 19.51
N ALA A 26 -11.49 23.53 19.83
CA ALA A 26 -10.43 23.82 20.78
C ALA A 26 -10.76 23.30 22.18
N THR A 27 -11.99 23.54 22.66
CA THR A 27 -12.45 23.03 23.96
C THR A 27 -12.44 21.50 24.02
N ALA A 28 -12.86 20.83 22.94
CA ALA A 28 -12.83 19.37 22.86
C ALA A 28 -11.40 18.83 22.87
N PHE A 29 -10.49 19.49 22.14
CA PHE A 29 -9.09 19.11 22.10
C PHE A 29 -8.38 19.34 23.45
N GLU A 30 -8.67 20.43 24.17
CA GLU A 30 -8.13 20.67 25.52
C GLU A 30 -8.56 19.60 26.52
N ALA A 31 -9.82 19.13 26.43
CA ALA A 31 -10.30 18.03 27.26
C ALA A 31 -9.55 16.72 26.98
N HIS A 32 -9.22 16.44 25.71
CA HIS A 32 -8.38 15.31 25.33
C HIS A 32 -6.93 15.49 25.81
N LEU A 33 -6.38 16.70 25.69
CA LEU A 33 -5.00 17.03 26.07
C LEU A 33 -4.74 16.75 27.56
N ALA A 34 -5.73 16.97 28.42
CA ALA A 34 -5.64 16.66 29.85
C ALA A 34 -5.41 15.16 30.16
N GLY A 35 -5.70 14.26 29.21
CA GLY A 35 -5.59 12.81 29.37
C GLY A 35 -4.61 12.10 28.44
N CYS A 36 -3.93 12.82 27.53
CA CYS A 36 -3.05 12.21 26.53
C CYS A 36 -1.63 12.78 26.54
N GLU A 37 -0.68 12.02 27.08
CA GLU A 37 0.74 12.39 27.13
C GLU A 37 1.37 12.55 25.74
N TRP A 38 0.92 11.78 24.74
CA TRP A 38 1.42 11.89 23.37
C TRP A 38 1.08 13.24 22.73
N CYS A 39 -0.16 13.71 22.89
CA CYS A 39 -0.58 15.02 22.39
C CYS A 39 0.15 16.16 23.12
N ALA A 40 0.40 16.02 24.43
CA ALA A 40 1.18 16.99 25.20
C ALA A 40 2.63 17.08 24.71
N GLN A 41 3.28 15.93 24.46
CA GLN A 41 4.64 15.88 23.92
C GLN A 41 4.74 16.50 22.52
N GLN A 42 3.76 16.21 21.64
CA GLN A 42 3.72 16.78 20.30
C GLN A 42 3.50 18.30 20.30
N LEU A 43 2.69 18.84 21.22
CA LEU A 43 2.55 20.29 21.39
C LEU A 43 3.85 20.94 21.88
N ASP A 44 4.57 20.31 22.81
CA ASP A 44 5.85 20.81 23.32
C ASP A 44 6.92 20.84 22.22
N GLU A 45 6.97 19.81 21.36
CA GLU A 45 7.84 19.79 20.18
C GLU A 45 7.55 20.93 19.21
N LEU A 46 6.27 21.22 18.96
CA LEU A 46 5.86 22.34 18.09
C LEU A 46 6.16 23.70 18.74
N ALA A 47 5.91 23.85 20.04
CA ALA A 47 6.26 25.05 20.81
C ALA A 47 7.78 25.30 20.81
N GLY A 48 8.59 24.24 20.78
CA GLY A 48 10.04 24.31 20.63
C GLY A 48 10.51 24.93 19.30
N MET A 49 9.65 24.97 18.26
CA MET A 49 9.94 25.60 16.97
C MET A 49 9.54 27.08 16.89
N GLU A 50 8.62 27.54 17.76
CA GLU A 50 8.19 28.94 17.85
C GLU A 50 9.34 29.94 18.07
N PRO A 51 10.32 29.73 18.97
CA PRO A 51 11.42 30.67 19.16
C PRO A 51 12.33 30.76 17.93
N MET A 52 12.44 29.70 17.12
CA MET A 52 13.20 29.71 15.87
C MET A 52 12.46 30.48 14.77
N LEU A 53 11.14 30.36 14.71
CA LEU A 53 10.28 31.14 13.81
C LEU A 53 10.21 32.62 14.21
N ALA A 54 10.14 32.91 15.51
CA ALA A 54 10.19 34.28 16.04
C ALA A 54 11.54 34.95 15.75
N ALA A 55 12.66 34.22 15.87
CA ALA A 55 13.98 34.72 15.48
C ALA A 55 14.05 35.05 13.97
N LEU A 56 13.32 34.31 13.12
CA LEU A 56 13.18 34.63 11.70
C LEU A 56 12.29 35.86 11.45
N ALA A 57 11.25 36.08 12.27
CA ALA A 57 10.36 37.23 12.18
C ALA A 57 11.04 38.55 12.60
N ASP A 58 12.03 38.48 13.50
CA ASP A 58 12.82 39.63 13.96
C ASP A 58 14.01 39.98 13.04
N LEU A 59 14.27 39.20 11.98
CA LEU A 59 15.26 39.59 10.97
C LEU A 59 14.78 40.83 10.19
N PRO A 60 15.60 41.90 10.08
CA PRO A 60 15.23 43.07 9.29
C PRO A 60 15.08 42.68 7.81
N GLY A 61 13.83 42.52 7.37
CA GLY A 61 13.45 42.05 6.04
C GLY A 61 12.28 41.05 6.00
N SER A 62 11.88 40.49 7.14
CA SER A 62 10.74 39.56 7.25
C SER A 62 9.46 40.19 7.81
N GLY A 63 9.50 41.48 8.16
CA GLY A 63 8.32 42.26 8.56
C GLY A 63 7.22 42.20 7.50
N SER A 64 6.15 41.47 7.83
CA SER A 64 4.82 41.54 7.21
C SER A 64 4.82 41.80 5.70
N THR A 65 5.32 40.85 4.91
CA THR A 65 5.05 40.83 3.47
C THR A 65 4.02 39.74 3.15
N PRO A 66 2.92 40.04 2.43
CA PRO A 66 1.99 39.03 1.91
C PRO A 66 2.67 38.05 0.93
N ALA A 67 3.95 38.24 0.64
CA ALA A 67 4.71 37.51 -0.36
C ALA A 67 4.93 36.03 0.00
N ILE A 68 4.96 35.63 1.28
CA ILE A 68 5.16 34.20 1.63
C ILE A 68 3.87 33.40 1.38
N GLY A 69 2.70 34.00 1.60
CA GLY A 69 1.39 33.42 1.24
C GLY A 69 1.20 33.32 -0.28
N GLU A 70 1.66 34.32 -1.04
CA GLU A 70 1.64 34.29 -2.51
C GLU A 70 2.71 33.36 -3.12
N SER A 71 3.80 33.08 -2.41
CA SER A 71 4.83 32.12 -2.85
C SER A 71 4.37 30.67 -2.68
N LEU A 72 3.56 30.39 -1.65
CA LEU A 72 2.92 29.08 -1.46
C LEU A 72 1.61 28.97 -2.27
N SER A 73 1.00 30.10 -2.63
CA SER A 73 -0.10 30.20 -3.59
C SER A 73 0.40 30.63 -4.98
N ALA A 74 1.59 30.20 -5.37
CA ALA A 74 2.06 30.32 -6.74
C ALA A 74 1.24 29.38 -7.62
N LYS A 75 0.01 29.79 -7.94
CA LYS A 75 -0.79 29.18 -9.01
C LYS A 75 0.11 29.17 -10.24
N PRO A 76 0.47 27.99 -10.79
CA PRO A 76 1.33 27.94 -11.96
C PRO A 76 0.72 28.83 -13.03
N SER A 77 1.54 29.69 -13.65
CA SER A 77 1.03 30.56 -14.72
C SER A 77 0.24 29.69 -15.72
N PRO A 78 -0.90 30.15 -16.25
CA PRO A 78 -1.77 29.32 -17.08
C PRO A 78 -1.01 28.64 -18.23
N ARG A 79 0.03 29.31 -18.74
CA ARG A 79 0.94 28.80 -19.77
C ARG A 79 1.86 27.66 -19.31
N LEU A 80 2.29 27.64 -18.05
CA LEU A 80 3.06 26.53 -17.48
C LEU A 80 2.15 25.35 -17.15
N ALA A 81 0.94 25.59 -16.66
CA ALA A 81 -0.06 24.56 -16.44
C ALA A 81 -0.49 23.91 -17.76
N GLU A 82 -0.79 24.71 -18.79
CA GLU A 82 -1.08 24.24 -20.15
C GLU A 82 0.09 23.46 -20.73
N ARG A 83 1.34 23.94 -20.61
CA ARG A 83 2.51 23.20 -21.10
C ARG A 83 2.74 21.89 -20.37
N LEU A 84 2.50 21.82 -19.06
CA LEU A 84 2.64 20.56 -18.31
C LEU A 84 1.52 19.59 -18.67
N VAL A 85 0.29 20.06 -18.90
CA VAL A 85 -0.82 19.23 -19.37
C VAL A 85 -0.59 18.77 -20.80
N ASP A 86 -0.12 19.64 -21.69
CA ASP A 86 0.21 19.31 -23.08
C ASP A 86 1.38 18.33 -23.14
N GLU A 87 2.47 18.56 -22.42
CA GLU A 87 3.63 17.66 -22.36
C GLU A 87 3.23 16.29 -21.79
N VAL A 88 2.39 16.24 -20.75
CA VAL A 88 1.88 14.97 -20.20
C VAL A 88 0.92 14.29 -21.17
N SER A 89 0.08 15.06 -21.87
CA SER A 89 -0.85 14.52 -22.87
C SER A 89 -0.12 13.98 -24.11
N GLU A 90 0.92 14.67 -24.57
CA GLU A 90 1.79 14.27 -25.67
C GLU A 90 2.61 13.05 -25.28
N ARG A 91 3.22 13.02 -24.09
CA ARG A 91 3.92 11.83 -23.58
C ARG A 91 2.97 10.64 -23.42
N ARG A 92 1.73 10.85 -22.97
CA ARG A 92 0.72 9.79 -22.84
C ARG A 92 0.24 9.31 -24.21
N ALA A 93 0.04 10.21 -25.17
CA ALA A 93 -0.32 9.89 -26.54
C ALA A 93 0.83 9.15 -27.26
N GLN A 94 2.08 9.56 -27.04
CA GLN A 94 3.27 8.94 -27.61
C GLN A 94 3.51 7.55 -26.98
N LYS A 95 3.32 7.40 -25.66
CA LYS A 95 3.37 6.11 -24.97
C LYS A 95 2.26 5.17 -25.44
N ARG A 96 1.06 5.69 -25.68
CA ARG A 96 -0.08 4.92 -26.21
C ARG A 96 0.12 4.52 -27.67
N ARG A 97 0.69 5.40 -28.51
CA ARG A 97 1.10 5.06 -29.90
C ARG A 97 2.21 4.01 -29.91
N LYS A 98 3.27 4.17 -29.09
CA LYS A 98 4.34 3.17 -28.93
C LYS A 98 3.80 1.82 -28.43
N GLY A 99 2.85 1.83 -27.50
CA GLY A 99 2.14 0.63 -27.06
C GLY A 99 1.31 -0.01 -28.17
N PHE A 100 0.65 0.79 -29.02
CA PHE A 100 -0.11 0.28 -30.16
C PHE A 100 0.80 -0.32 -31.26
N TYR A 101 1.98 0.27 -31.51
CA TYR A 101 2.97 -0.31 -32.43
C TYR A 101 3.55 -1.64 -31.89
N LEU A 102 3.74 -1.77 -30.57
CA LEU A 102 4.16 -3.03 -29.96
C LEU A 102 3.08 -4.12 -30.03
N VAL A 103 1.80 -3.75 -29.86
CA VAL A 103 0.68 -4.70 -30.04
C VAL A 103 0.51 -5.11 -31.51
N ALA A 104 0.73 -4.20 -32.46
CA ALA A 104 0.71 -4.51 -33.89
C ALA A 104 1.89 -5.42 -34.30
N ALA A 105 3.09 -5.21 -33.74
CA ALA A 105 4.24 -6.09 -33.95
C ALA A 105 4.02 -7.49 -33.35
N ALA A 106 3.36 -7.59 -32.19
CA ALA A 106 2.98 -8.87 -31.60
C ALA A 106 1.93 -9.61 -32.44
N ALA A 107 0.94 -8.91 -33.01
CA ALA A 107 -0.04 -9.49 -33.92
C ALA A 107 0.60 -9.99 -35.24
N ALA A 108 1.62 -9.29 -35.75
CA ALA A 108 2.38 -9.73 -36.94
C ALA A 108 3.21 -11.00 -36.68
N LEU A 109 3.76 -11.16 -35.46
CA LEU A 109 4.50 -12.36 -35.05
C LEU A 109 3.60 -13.57 -34.74
N ILE A 110 2.30 -13.36 -34.47
CA ILE A 110 1.33 -14.45 -34.28
C ILE A 110 0.81 -14.98 -35.63
N ILE A 111 0.79 -14.14 -36.67
CA ILE A 111 0.28 -14.51 -38.00
C ILE A 111 1.40 -15.00 -38.93
N GLY A 112 2.64 -14.54 -38.77
CA GLY A 112 3.83 -15.08 -39.43
C GLY A 112 4.57 -16.07 -38.52
N GLY A 113 4.08 -17.31 -38.43
CA GLY A 113 4.46 -18.28 -37.40
C GLY A 113 5.88 -18.87 -37.47
N PRO A 114 6.23 -19.83 -36.58
CA PRO A 114 7.46 -20.60 -36.71
C PRO A 114 7.18 -21.93 -37.41
N VAL A 115 7.43 -21.94 -38.72
CA VAL A 115 7.80 -23.15 -39.46
C VAL A 115 9.33 -23.30 -39.33
N ALA A 116 9.79 -24.48 -38.90
CA ALA A 116 11.18 -24.90 -38.71
C ALA A 116 11.90 -24.15 -37.56
N VAL A 117 12.49 -24.83 -36.56
CA VAL A 117 13.65 -25.71 -36.74
C VAL A 117 13.59 -26.86 -35.72
N MET A 118 13.42 -28.08 -36.23
CA MET A 118 13.94 -29.28 -35.56
C MET A 118 15.40 -29.47 -35.98
N ALA A 119 16.18 -30.02 -35.05
CA ALA A 119 17.52 -30.60 -35.20
C ALA A 119 18.74 -29.65 -35.21
N VAL A 120 19.51 -29.68 -34.12
CA VAL A 120 20.89 -30.21 -34.12
C VAL A 120 21.45 -30.26 -32.69
N ASN A 121 22.02 -31.42 -32.34
CA ASN A 121 22.75 -31.69 -31.10
C ASN A 121 24.11 -30.97 -31.07
N GLY A 122 24.52 -30.56 -29.87
CA GLY A 122 25.93 -30.52 -29.46
C GLY A 122 26.61 -29.16 -29.56
N GLY A 123 27.03 -28.63 -28.41
CA GLY A 123 27.95 -27.50 -28.35
C GLY A 123 27.69 -26.61 -27.13
N SER A 124 28.56 -26.73 -26.14
CA SER A 124 28.66 -25.87 -24.98
C SER A 124 28.73 -24.40 -25.40
N ASP A 125 27.78 -23.57 -24.99
CA ASP A 125 28.09 -22.23 -24.49
C ASP A 125 26.89 -21.63 -23.74
N SER A 126 27.25 -20.86 -22.72
CA SER A 126 26.48 -19.97 -21.85
C SER A 126 25.23 -19.30 -22.46
N GLY A 127 24.13 -20.04 -22.55
CA GLY A 127 22.81 -19.51 -22.87
C GLY A 127 22.09 -19.04 -21.61
N GLN A 128 22.34 -17.78 -21.20
CA GLN A 128 21.51 -17.07 -20.22
C GLN A 128 20.03 -17.29 -20.60
N THR A 129 19.35 -18.17 -19.89
CA THR A 129 17.90 -18.30 -20.01
C THR A 129 17.35 -17.01 -19.46
N ALA A 130 16.85 -16.14 -20.32
CA ALA A 130 16.11 -14.96 -19.89
C ALA A 130 14.95 -15.45 -19.01
N THR A 131 15.13 -15.38 -17.69
CA THR A 131 14.12 -15.72 -16.71
C THR A 131 12.94 -14.78 -16.97
N PRO A 132 11.70 -15.28 -17.10
CA PRO A 132 10.56 -14.40 -17.28
C PRO A 132 10.50 -13.41 -16.10
N LEU A 133 10.60 -12.11 -16.40
CA LEU A 133 10.39 -11.06 -15.39
C LEU A 133 8.95 -11.16 -14.89
N ALA A 134 8.81 -11.27 -13.56
CA ALA A 134 7.60 -11.42 -12.76
C ALA A 134 6.93 -12.80 -12.79
N ALA A 135 7.38 -13.69 -11.89
CA ALA A 135 6.54 -14.78 -11.41
C ALA A 135 5.26 -14.18 -10.79
N THR A 136 4.10 -14.78 -11.08
CA THR A 136 2.85 -14.37 -10.43
C THR A 136 2.91 -14.70 -8.93
N ALA A 137 2.13 -14.01 -8.09
CA ALA A 137 2.06 -14.33 -6.67
C ALA A 137 1.76 -15.83 -6.43
N GLN A 138 0.90 -16.43 -7.26
CA GLN A 138 0.62 -17.87 -7.22
C GLN A 138 1.87 -18.71 -7.51
N THR A 139 2.64 -18.37 -8.56
CA THR A 139 3.88 -19.09 -8.88
C THR A 139 4.89 -19.01 -7.74
N THR A 140 5.05 -17.83 -7.12
CA THR A 140 5.92 -17.66 -5.95
C THR A 140 5.42 -18.49 -4.76
N PHE A 141 4.11 -18.47 -4.49
CA PHE A 141 3.50 -19.30 -3.44
C PHE A 141 3.80 -20.79 -3.65
N ASP A 142 3.72 -21.28 -4.89
CA ASP A 142 3.96 -22.68 -5.21
C ASP A 142 5.43 -23.09 -5.01
N GLN A 143 6.37 -22.16 -5.21
CA GLN A 143 7.82 -22.39 -5.08
C GLN A 143 8.36 -22.25 -3.65
N LEU A 144 7.69 -21.50 -2.77
CA LEU A 144 8.12 -21.34 -1.39
C LEU A 144 7.88 -22.64 -0.60
N PRO A 145 8.91 -23.17 0.08
CA PRO A 145 8.83 -24.50 0.71
C PRO A 145 8.08 -24.48 2.04
N ASP A 146 8.20 -23.40 2.79
CA ASP A 146 7.60 -23.26 4.12
C ASP A 146 6.19 -22.69 3.99
N LYS A 147 5.20 -23.41 4.52
CA LYS A 147 3.78 -23.07 4.41
C LYS A 147 3.05 -23.42 5.69
N VAL A 148 2.46 -22.40 6.29
CA VAL A 148 1.59 -22.53 7.46
C VAL A 148 0.15 -22.23 7.07
N SER A 149 -0.82 -22.89 7.71
CA SER A 149 -2.24 -22.73 7.37
C SER A 149 -3.10 -22.63 8.61
N GLY A 150 -4.14 -21.80 8.52
CA GLY A 150 -5.15 -21.61 9.55
C GLY A 150 -6.53 -21.45 8.93
N THR A 151 -7.56 -21.81 9.67
CA THR A 151 -8.96 -21.68 9.25
C THR A 151 -9.80 -21.26 10.44
N ASP A 152 -10.59 -20.21 10.26
CA ASP A 152 -11.52 -19.73 11.26
C ASP A 152 -12.92 -20.27 10.94
N SER A 153 -13.51 -20.99 11.90
CA SER A 153 -14.82 -21.63 11.71
C SER A 153 -15.99 -20.64 11.80
N ALA A 154 -15.82 -19.51 12.49
CA ALA A 154 -16.86 -18.50 12.65
C ALA A 154 -17.01 -17.64 11.39
N THR A 155 -15.91 -17.31 10.72
CA THR A 155 -15.91 -16.54 9.47
C THR A 155 -15.94 -17.42 8.23
N GLY A 156 -15.48 -18.68 8.35
CA GLY A 156 -15.26 -19.59 7.22
C GLY A 156 -14.03 -19.25 6.38
N ALA A 157 -13.22 -18.28 6.80
CA ALA A 157 -12.01 -17.88 6.10
C ALA A 157 -10.90 -18.90 6.35
N SER A 158 -10.19 -19.26 5.28
CA SER A 158 -9.03 -20.14 5.33
C SER A 158 -7.84 -19.46 4.66
N ALA A 159 -6.71 -19.42 5.35
CA ALA A 159 -5.48 -18.80 4.90
C ALA A 159 -4.33 -19.79 4.95
N THR A 160 -3.50 -19.76 3.91
CA THR A 160 -2.18 -20.40 3.91
C THR A 160 -1.15 -19.32 3.61
N VAL A 161 -0.11 -19.22 4.42
CA VAL A 161 0.99 -18.27 4.22
C VAL A 161 2.23 -19.08 3.86
N ALA A 162 2.75 -18.84 2.66
CA ALA A 162 4.02 -19.40 2.22
C ALA A 162 5.14 -18.40 2.48
N MET A 163 6.23 -18.82 3.09
CA MET A 163 7.32 -17.96 3.55
C MET A 163 8.65 -18.32 2.91
N GLY A 164 9.51 -17.31 2.77
CA GLY A 164 10.89 -17.46 2.36
C GLY A 164 11.77 -16.43 3.04
N GLU A 165 12.83 -16.91 3.69
CA GLU A 165 13.82 -16.04 4.31
C GLU A 165 14.57 -15.22 3.25
N LYS A 166 14.85 -13.97 3.60
CA LYS A 166 15.68 -13.02 2.87
C LYS A 166 16.64 -12.32 3.83
N ASP A 167 17.68 -11.69 3.27
CA ASP A 167 18.64 -10.92 4.07
C ASP A 167 17.97 -9.77 4.81
N TRP A 168 16.95 -9.17 4.19
CA TRP A 168 16.16 -8.07 4.75
C TRP A 168 15.00 -8.48 5.66
N GLY A 169 14.73 -9.79 5.83
CA GLY A 169 13.60 -10.29 6.63
C GLY A 169 12.90 -11.47 5.98
N THR A 170 11.58 -11.41 5.86
CA THR A 170 10.74 -12.49 5.32
C THR A 170 9.91 -12.03 4.13
N SER A 171 10.05 -12.73 3.01
CA SER A 171 9.10 -12.64 1.90
C SER A 171 7.99 -13.64 2.14
N ALA A 172 6.73 -13.24 2.03
CA ALA A 172 5.61 -14.15 2.18
C ALA A 172 4.56 -13.96 1.08
N VAL A 173 3.81 -15.03 0.81
CA VAL A 173 2.64 -15.00 -0.06
C VAL A 173 1.47 -15.64 0.65
N LEU A 174 0.35 -14.93 0.72
CA LEU A 174 -0.91 -15.43 1.24
C LEU A 174 -1.74 -16.06 0.13
N GLN A 175 -2.26 -17.26 0.36
CA GLN A 175 -3.43 -17.82 -0.31
C GLN A 175 -4.64 -17.66 0.61
N LEU A 176 -5.70 -17.00 0.15
CA LEU A 176 -6.93 -16.77 0.91
C LEU A 176 -8.15 -17.37 0.22
N LYS A 177 -8.99 -18.07 1.01
CA LYS A 177 -10.23 -18.73 0.59
C LYS A 177 -11.36 -18.44 1.58
N GLY A 178 -12.60 -18.64 1.15
CA GLY A 178 -13.78 -18.55 2.02
C GLY A 178 -14.24 -17.13 2.35
N VAL A 179 -13.65 -16.08 1.76
CA VAL A 179 -13.95 -14.69 2.14
C VAL A 179 -14.91 -14.04 1.14
N LYS A 180 -16.04 -13.55 1.64
CA LYS A 180 -17.06 -12.83 0.87
C LYS A 180 -16.90 -11.31 1.06
N GLY A 181 -16.97 -10.56 -0.03
CA GLY A 181 -16.91 -9.10 0.01
C GLY A 181 -18.29 -8.44 0.01
N PRO A 182 -18.35 -7.09 -0.04
CA PRO A 182 -17.21 -6.20 -0.20
C PRO A 182 -16.45 -5.96 1.12
N LEU A 183 -15.11 -6.07 1.10
CA LEU A 183 -14.24 -5.78 2.26
C LEU A 183 -12.95 -5.11 1.81
N LYS A 184 -12.26 -4.41 2.72
CA LYS A 184 -10.84 -4.04 2.57
C LYS A 184 -10.07 -4.78 3.66
N CYS A 185 -9.01 -5.48 3.27
CA CYS A 185 -8.27 -6.36 4.18
C CYS A 185 -6.76 -6.11 4.09
N SER A 186 -6.06 -6.52 5.14
CA SER A 186 -4.61 -6.53 5.24
C SER A 186 -4.12 -7.86 5.81
N LEU A 187 -2.92 -8.26 5.40
CA LEU A 187 -2.14 -9.33 6.02
C LEU A 187 -1.15 -8.69 6.96
N ILE A 188 -1.15 -9.12 8.21
CA ILE A 188 -0.27 -8.61 9.27
C ILE A 188 0.55 -9.78 9.79
N ALA A 189 1.88 -9.63 9.86
CA ALA A 189 2.73 -10.50 10.66
C ALA A 189 2.83 -9.91 12.07
N VAL A 190 2.65 -10.76 13.07
CA VAL A 190 2.81 -10.42 14.47
C VAL A 190 4.07 -11.12 14.98
N GLY A 191 5.03 -10.35 15.47
CA GLY A 191 6.26 -10.86 16.06
C GLY A 191 6.02 -11.44 17.45
N LYS A 192 6.93 -12.30 17.92
CA LYS A 192 6.94 -12.86 19.29
C LYS A 192 7.07 -11.80 20.38
N ASN A 193 7.53 -10.60 20.02
CA ASN A 193 7.60 -9.42 20.88
C ASN A 193 6.31 -8.57 20.86
N GLY A 194 5.28 -8.97 20.08
CA GLY A 194 4.04 -8.23 19.89
C GLY A 194 4.08 -7.15 18.82
N GLU A 195 5.21 -6.93 18.14
CA GLU A 195 5.31 -5.99 17.02
C GLU A 195 4.42 -6.45 15.86
N ARG A 196 3.75 -5.49 15.19
CA ARG A 196 2.82 -5.78 14.09
C ARG A 196 3.29 -5.10 12.82
N GLN A 197 3.59 -5.88 11.78
CA GLN A 197 4.00 -5.36 10.48
C GLN A 197 3.02 -5.79 9.38
N THR A 198 2.56 -4.84 8.56
CA THR A 198 1.61 -5.12 7.46
C THR A 198 2.36 -5.51 6.20
N LEU A 199 2.14 -6.73 5.72
CA LEU A 199 2.79 -7.27 4.52
C LEU A 199 2.14 -6.78 3.22
N GLY A 200 0.83 -6.51 3.27
CA GLY A 200 0.07 -6.06 2.12
C GLY A 200 -1.40 -5.80 2.44
N SER A 201 -2.05 -5.01 1.59
CA SER A 201 -3.49 -4.73 1.66
C SER A 201 -4.17 -4.91 0.31
N TRP A 202 -5.45 -5.27 0.34
CA TRP A 202 -6.24 -5.53 -0.86
C TRP A 202 -7.73 -5.29 -0.61
N SER A 203 -8.50 -5.30 -1.69
CA SER A 203 -9.96 -5.28 -1.63
C SER A 203 -10.53 -6.65 -1.96
N VAL A 204 -11.55 -7.07 -1.23
CA VAL A 204 -12.38 -8.22 -1.55
C VAL A 204 -13.63 -7.71 -2.26
N PRO A 205 -13.85 -8.04 -3.54
CA PRO A 205 -15.03 -7.60 -4.28
C PRO A 205 -16.28 -8.37 -3.82
N LYS A 206 -17.48 -7.91 -4.21
CA LYS A 206 -18.77 -8.50 -3.82
C LYS A 206 -18.87 -10.02 -4.05
N TRP A 207 -18.18 -10.52 -5.08
CA TRP A 207 -18.20 -11.94 -5.42
C TRP A 207 -17.24 -12.79 -4.55
N GLY A 208 -16.30 -12.18 -3.83
CA GLY A 208 -15.40 -12.86 -2.90
C GLY A 208 -14.29 -13.69 -3.54
N TYR A 209 -13.57 -14.46 -2.72
CA TYR A 209 -12.47 -15.34 -3.10
C TYR A 209 -12.57 -16.72 -2.46
N GLY A 210 -12.27 -17.77 -3.24
CA GLY A 210 -12.23 -19.17 -2.79
C GLY A 210 -13.56 -19.68 -2.20
N ILE A 211 -14.70 -19.35 -2.81
CA ILE A 211 -16.03 -19.80 -2.41
C ILE A 211 -16.42 -21.05 -3.22
N PRO A 212 -16.50 -22.25 -2.61
CA PRO A 212 -16.72 -23.51 -3.35
C PRO A 212 -17.97 -23.52 -4.22
N ASP A 213 -19.10 -23.07 -3.66
CA ASP A 213 -20.43 -23.13 -4.29
C ASP A 213 -20.82 -21.85 -5.05
N ALA A 214 -19.84 -20.98 -5.37
CA ALA A 214 -20.15 -19.75 -6.08
C ALA A 214 -20.60 -19.99 -7.53
N LYS A 215 -21.48 -19.12 -8.02
CA LYS A 215 -21.99 -19.17 -9.40
C LYS A 215 -20.96 -18.75 -10.45
N THR A 216 -20.03 -17.88 -10.07
CA THR A 216 -19.00 -17.32 -10.96
C THR A 216 -17.67 -18.07 -10.80
N PRO A 217 -16.98 -18.40 -11.91
CA PRO A 217 -15.66 -19.03 -11.85
C PRO A 217 -14.62 -18.22 -11.07
N GLU A 218 -14.71 -16.90 -11.09
CA GLU A 218 -13.78 -15.99 -10.42
C GLU A 218 -13.87 -16.12 -8.90
N SER A 219 -15.07 -16.27 -8.34
CA SER A 219 -15.28 -16.43 -6.90
C SER A 219 -14.75 -17.76 -6.36
N LYS A 220 -14.68 -18.78 -7.20
CA LYS A 220 -14.13 -20.09 -6.80
C LYS A 220 -12.61 -20.06 -6.67
N LYS A 221 -11.94 -19.14 -7.35
CA LYS A 221 -10.49 -19.01 -7.32
C LYS A 221 -10.05 -18.38 -5.99
N PRO A 222 -9.01 -18.93 -5.33
CA PRO A 222 -8.41 -18.27 -4.18
C PRO A 222 -7.73 -16.97 -4.60
N LEU A 223 -7.56 -16.08 -3.63
CA LEU A 223 -6.71 -14.91 -3.80
C LEU A 223 -5.27 -15.27 -3.46
N TYR A 224 -4.31 -14.76 -4.25
CA TYR A 224 -2.89 -14.79 -3.92
C TYR A 224 -2.34 -13.37 -3.83
N ILE A 225 -1.72 -13.01 -2.71
CA ILE A 225 -1.08 -11.70 -2.49
C ILE A 225 0.30 -11.91 -1.89
N GLY A 226 1.33 -11.34 -2.52
CA GLY A 226 2.69 -11.32 -2.00
C GLY A 226 2.96 -10.07 -1.17
N GLY A 227 3.88 -10.18 -0.21
CA GLY A 227 4.32 -9.09 0.66
C GLY A 227 5.62 -9.44 1.38
N GLY A 228 6.08 -8.54 2.25
CA GLY A 228 7.29 -8.75 3.04
C GLY A 228 7.24 -8.04 4.39
N THR A 229 8.02 -8.55 5.33
CA THR A 229 8.22 -8.00 6.68
C THR A 229 9.70 -7.99 7.02
N ALA A 230 10.14 -7.04 7.85
CA ALA A 230 11.52 -7.00 8.33
C ALA A 230 11.82 -8.11 9.36
N LEU A 231 10.77 -8.69 9.96
CA LEU A 231 10.90 -9.83 10.87
C LEU A 231 11.47 -11.04 10.13
N LYS A 232 12.42 -11.74 10.78
CA LYS A 232 12.87 -13.05 10.34
C LYS A 232 11.79 -14.11 10.58
N PRO A 233 11.76 -15.22 9.83
CA PRO A 233 10.69 -16.21 9.96
C PRO A 233 10.53 -16.74 11.40
N ASN A 234 11.65 -16.94 12.11
CA ASN A 234 11.67 -17.42 13.49
C ASN A 234 11.28 -16.36 14.54
N GLU A 235 11.17 -15.09 14.15
CA GLU A 235 10.71 -13.98 15.01
C GLU A 235 9.20 -13.76 14.90
N ILE A 236 8.56 -14.31 13.86
CA ILE A 236 7.11 -14.26 13.66
C ILE A 236 6.47 -15.29 14.60
N ASP A 237 5.41 -14.86 15.27
CA ASP A 237 4.58 -15.70 16.13
C ASP A 237 3.38 -16.24 15.34
N HIS A 238 2.64 -15.34 14.68
CA HIS A 238 1.51 -15.68 13.84
C HIS A 238 1.24 -14.59 12.79
N PHE A 239 0.36 -14.93 11.85
CA PHE A 239 -0.19 -14.01 10.85
C PHE A 239 -1.68 -13.80 11.08
N GLU A 240 -2.13 -12.57 10.87
CA GLU A 240 -3.55 -12.21 10.92
C GLU A 240 -4.02 -11.64 9.59
N VAL A 241 -5.16 -12.11 9.12
CA VAL A 241 -5.91 -11.42 8.06
C VAL A 241 -6.96 -10.56 8.73
N MET A 242 -6.77 -9.25 8.67
CA MET A 242 -7.63 -8.26 9.30
C MET A 242 -8.41 -7.49 8.24
N THR A 243 -9.67 -7.16 8.53
CA THR A 243 -10.38 -6.11 7.80
C THR A 243 -9.91 -4.73 8.31
N PHE A 244 -10.07 -3.70 7.48
CA PHE A 244 -9.73 -2.33 7.87
C PHE A 244 -10.61 -1.80 9.02
N ASP A 245 -11.79 -2.40 9.22
CA ASP A 245 -12.70 -2.07 10.32
C ASP A 245 -12.35 -2.81 11.62
N GLY A 246 -11.17 -3.46 11.69
CA GLY A 246 -10.65 -4.11 12.90
C GLY A 246 -11.14 -5.54 13.15
N LYS A 247 -11.98 -6.12 12.29
CA LYS A 247 -12.40 -7.52 12.40
C LYS A 247 -11.31 -8.47 11.91
N LYS A 248 -10.91 -9.44 12.74
CA LYS A 248 -10.08 -10.57 12.35
C LYS A 248 -10.89 -11.59 11.54
N LEU A 249 -10.36 -11.98 10.38
CA LEU A 249 -10.97 -13.00 9.54
C LEU A 249 -10.40 -14.38 9.84
N VAL A 250 -9.08 -14.48 9.96
CA VAL A 250 -8.37 -15.73 10.26
C VAL A 250 -6.99 -15.41 10.82
N GLU A 251 -6.53 -16.28 11.71
CA GLU A 251 -5.18 -16.32 12.26
C GLU A 251 -4.47 -17.58 11.77
N VAL A 252 -3.16 -17.49 11.55
CA VAL A 252 -2.30 -18.59 11.11
C VAL A 252 -1.01 -18.56 11.92
N ASP A 253 -0.78 -19.58 12.75
CA ASP A 253 0.47 -19.73 13.50
C ASP A 253 1.67 -19.91 12.55
N ALA A 254 2.80 -19.28 12.87
CA ALA A 254 4.02 -19.29 12.05
C ALA A 254 4.98 -20.43 12.39
#